data_AF-A0A7R9LRG1-F1
#
_entry.id   AF-A0A7R9LRG1-F1
#
_cell.length_a   1.000
_cell.length_b   1.000
_cell.length_c   1.000
_cell.angle_alpha   90.00
_cell.angle_beta   90.00
_cell.angle_gamma   90.00
#
_symmetry.space_group_name_H-M   'P 1'
#
loop_
_entity.id
_entity.type
_entity.pdbx_description
1 polymer ?
#
loop_
_entity_poly.entity_id
_entity_poly.type
_entity_poly.pdbx_seq_one_letter_code
_entity_poly.pdbx_strand_id
1 'polypeptide(L)'
;MDLDILKAGVVGDSAKPVVSLTNINPNSTVTDIKKAIHRQKKSLYPERQSLRLETRGKPLADNAVLKTLDLQKGRVLYVKDLGPQIGWSTVFLAEYMGPLFAYLISYTRPVWLYGQSASAPMSYAVHAAAICWSIHYLKRVLETLFVHRFSHSTMPILNLFKNCSYYWGFAFYIGYYVNHPLYTEPYFGKLQVYSSLIAFLVFELGNLSIHLALRDLRPAGSTERRIPMPTANPFTILFRYVSCPNYAYEWYSWAAF
;
A
#
# COMPACT_ATOMS: atom_id res chain seq x y z
N MET A 1 2.33 -38.16 2.16
CA MET A 1 1.62 -38.26 0.87
C MET A 1 2.48 -37.61 -0.20
N ASP A 2 2.36 -38.10 -1.43
CA ASP A 2 3.04 -37.48 -2.58
C ASP A 2 2.09 -36.50 -3.26
N LEU A 3 2.65 -35.39 -3.75
CA LEU A 3 1.91 -34.26 -4.29
C LEU A 3 2.64 -33.72 -5.52
N ASP A 4 1.96 -33.72 -6.66
CA ASP A 4 2.49 -33.13 -7.89
C ASP A 4 2.07 -31.68 -8.03
N ILE A 5 3.04 -30.83 -8.38
CA ILE A 5 2.83 -29.40 -8.60
C ILE A 5 2.90 -29.12 -10.09
N LEU A 6 1.76 -28.88 -10.72
CA LEU A 6 1.66 -28.57 -12.14
C LEU A 6 1.64 -27.06 -12.39
N LYS A 7 2.01 -26.62 -13.60
CA LYS A 7 1.92 -25.20 -13.98
C LYS A 7 0.47 -24.83 -14.26
N ALA A 8 -0.05 -23.79 -13.62
CA ALA A 8 -1.36 -23.24 -13.93
C ALA A 8 -1.42 -22.71 -15.38
N GLY A 9 -2.53 -22.96 -16.07
CA GLY A 9 -2.77 -22.51 -17.45
C GLY A 9 -2.28 -23.43 -18.56
N VAL A 10 -1.60 -24.54 -18.23
CA VAL A 10 -1.33 -25.63 -19.17
C VAL A 10 -2.45 -26.66 -19.05
N VAL A 11 -3.08 -27.04 -20.16
CA VAL A 11 -4.19 -28.02 -20.20
C VAL A 11 -3.82 -29.15 -21.15
N GLY A 12 -4.01 -30.41 -20.73
CA GLY A 12 -3.77 -31.62 -21.52
C GLY A 12 -2.82 -32.63 -20.85
N ASP A 13 -2.80 -33.87 -21.35
CA ASP A 13 -2.03 -35.03 -20.83
C ASP A 13 -0.49 -34.88 -20.90
N SER A 14 0.00 -33.74 -21.36
CA SER A 14 1.42 -33.40 -21.50
C SER A 14 1.93 -32.44 -20.40
N ALA A 15 1.12 -32.13 -19.39
CA ALA A 15 1.50 -31.28 -18.28
C ALA A 15 2.52 -31.97 -17.35
N LYS A 16 3.82 -31.83 -17.66
CA LYS A 16 4.91 -32.30 -16.79
C LYS A 16 4.88 -31.56 -15.44
N PRO A 17 5.17 -32.25 -14.32
CA PRO A 17 5.31 -31.61 -13.02
C PRO A 17 6.40 -30.54 -13.04
N VAL A 18 6.09 -29.38 -12.44
CA VAL A 18 7.09 -28.36 -12.14
C VAL A 18 8.00 -28.85 -11.03
N VAL A 19 7.41 -29.50 -10.03
CA VAL A 19 8.04 -30.15 -8.88
C VAL A 19 7.13 -31.30 -8.44
N SER A 20 7.72 -32.43 -8.03
CA SER A 20 7.02 -33.52 -7.32
C SER A 20 7.52 -33.56 -5.89
N LEU A 21 6.59 -33.42 -4.93
CA LEU A 21 6.89 -33.41 -3.51
C LEU A 21 6.56 -34.79 -2.92
N THR A 22 7.53 -35.43 -2.29
CA THR A 22 7.33 -36.72 -1.62
C THR A 22 7.25 -36.55 -0.11
N ASN A 23 6.61 -37.50 0.58
CA ASN A 23 6.54 -37.55 2.04
C ASN A 23 5.97 -36.29 2.73
N ILE A 24 5.04 -35.59 2.07
CA ILE A 24 4.37 -34.43 2.65
C ILE A 24 3.38 -34.86 3.74
N ASN A 25 3.41 -34.17 4.88
CA ASN A 25 2.46 -34.36 5.96
C ASN A 25 1.08 -33.81 5.56
N PRO A 26 -0.02 -34.58 5.63
CA PRO A 26 -1.36 -34.08 5.32
C PRO A 26 -1.83 -32.90 6.20
N ASN A 27 -1.21 -32.71 7.38
CA ASN A 27 -1.47 -31.56 8.25
C ASN A 27 -0.63 -30.32 7.90
N SER A 28 0.22 -30.38 6.87
CA SER A 28 0.98 -29.21 6.40
C SER A 28 0.04 -28.15 5.83
N THR A 29 0.41 -26.89 6.05
CA THR A 29 -0.30 -25.73 5.48
C THR A 29 0.15 -25.46 4.05
N VAL A 30 -0.64 -24.70 3.30
CA VAL A 30 -0.25 -24.19 1.96
C VAL A 30 1.09 -23.44 2.02
N THR A 31 1.37 -22.72 3.11
CA THR A 31 2.68 -22.07 3.33
C THR A 31 3.83 -23.07 3.38
N ASP A 32 3.65 -24.22 4.05
CA ASP A 32 4.66 -25.27 4.12
C ASP A 32 4.89 -25.90 2.75
N ILE A 33 3.83 -26.10 1.96
CA ILE A 33 3.93 -26.58 0.58
C ILE A 33 4.72 -25.59 -0.28
N LYS A 34 4.42 -24.28 -0.17
CA LYS A 34 5.16 -23.24 -0.89
C LYS A 34 6.66 -23.25 -0.55
N LYS A 35 7.00 -23.42 0.73
CA LYS A 35 8.40 -23.57 1.18
C LYS A 35 9.04 -24.83 0.61
N ALA A 36 8.33 -25.95 0.56
CA ALA A 36 8.82 -27.20 -0.02
C ALA A 36 9.10 -27.07 -1.54
N ILE A 37 8.20 -26.40 -2.28
CA ILE A 37 8.43 -26.06 -3.69
C ILE A 37 9.69 -25.23 -3.85
N HIS A 38 9.85 -24.18 -3.04
CA HIS A 38 11.02 -23.29 -3.10
C HIS A 38 12.34 -24.03 -2.83
N ARG A 39 12.34 -25.04 -1.95
CA ARG A 39 13.53 -25.87 -1.69
C ARG A 39 14.02 -26.59 -2.93
N GLN A 40 13.11 -27.12 -3.76
CA GLN A 40 13.45 -27.81 -5.00
C GLN A 40 13.61 -26.84 -6.20
N LYS A 41 12.83 -25.75 -6.24
CA LYS A 41 12.84 -24.75 -7.31
C LYS A 41 13.02 -23.34 -6.75
N LYS A 42 14.28 -22.94 -6.58
CA LYS A 42 14.68 -21.68 -5.92
C LYS A 42 14.07 -20.42 -6.54
N SER A 43 13.82 -20.41 -7.85
CA SER A 43 13.20 -19.26 -8.53
C SER A 43 11.75 -18.98 -8.12
N LEU A 44 11.05 -19.97 -7.54
CA LEU A 44 9.69 -19.85 -7.01
C LEU A 44 9.75 -19.75 -5.48
N TYR A 45 10.15 -18.60 -4.95
CA TYR A 45 10.01 -18.33 -3.51
C TYR A 45 8.52 -18.19 -3.10
N PRO A 46 8.16 -18.39 -1.83
CA PRO A 46 6.76 -18.58 -1.41
C PRO A 46 5.78 -17.48 -1.85
N GLU A 47 6.20 -16.22 -1.79
CA GLU A 47 5.39 -15.05 -2.13
C GLU A 47 5.09 -14.96 -3.63
N ARG A 48 5.97 -15.51 -4.48
CA ARG A 48 5.81 -15.60 -5.93
C ARG A 48 4.81 -16.70 -6.35
N GLN A 49 4.42 -17.57 -5.43
CA GLN A 49 3.56 -18.72 -5.71
C GLN A 49 2.09 -18.44 -5.38
N SER A 50 1.20 -18.70 -6.34
CA SER A 50 -0.25 -18.82 -6.12
C SER A 50 -0.67 -20.26 -6.38
N LEU A 51 -0.91 -21.03 -5.30
CA LEU A 51 -1.36 -22.42 -5.37
C LEU A 51 -2.89 -22.48 -5.53
N ARG A 52 -3.36 -23.44 -6.34
CA ARG A 52 -4.77 -23.60 -6.75
C ARG A 52 -5.11 -25.08 -6.87
N LEU A 53 -6.39 -25.44 -6.67
CA LEU A 53 -6.89 -26.80 -6.91
C LEU A 53 -7.09 -27.10 -8.40
N GLU A 54 -7.32 -26.06 -9.20
CA GLU A 54 -7.59 -26.15 -10.63
C GLU A 54 -6.73 -25.15 -11.40
N THR A 55 -6.49 -25.42 -12.68
CA THR A 55 -5.66 -24.57 -13.56
C THR A 55 -6.11 -23.11 -13.58
N ARG A 56 -7.42 -22.87 -13.52
CA ARG A 56 -8.07 -21.53 -13.52
C ARG A 56 -8.84 -21.24 -12.23
N GLY A 57 -8.67 -22.07 -11.19
CA GLY A 57 -9.36 -21.93 -9.92
C GLY A 57 -8.88 -20.74 -9.08
N LYS A 58 -9.55 -20.50 -7.95
CA LYS A 58 -9.18 -19.46 -6.98
C LYS A 58 -7.87 -19.81 -6.25
N PRO A 59 -7.06 -18.80 -5.87
CA PRO A 59 -5.89 -19.04 -5.02
C PRO A 59 -6.30 -19.59 -3.66
N LEU A 60 -5.53 -20.57 -3.17
CA LEU A 60 -5.67 -21.12 -1.84
C LEU A 60 -5.14 -20.14 -0.79
N ALA A 61 -5.78 -20.14 0.39
CA ALA A 61 -5.30 -19.38 1.54
C ALA A 61 -4.04 -20.02 2.11
N ASP A 62 -3.07 -19.20 2.54
CA ASP A 62 -1.76 -19.66 3.00
C ASP A 62 -1.80 -20.52 4.27
N ASN A 63 -2.85 -20.34 5.08
CA ASN A 63 -3.11 -21.13 6.30
C ASN A 63 -4.00 -22.36 6.07
N ALA A 64 -4.51 -22.58 4.84
CA ALA A 64 -5.32 -23.75 4.55
C ALA A 64 -4.49 -25.04 4.74
N VAL A 65 -5.08 -26.06 5.34
CA VAL A 65 -4.42 -27.32 5.66
C VAL A 65 -4.65 -28.31 4.52
N LEU A 66 -3.62 -29.03 4.10
CA LEU A 66 -3.69 -29.88 2.92
C LEU A 66 -4.81 -30.93 2.98
N LYS A 67 -5.03 -31.58 4.14
CA LYS A 67 -6.10 -32.57 4.32
C LYS A 67 -7.52 -32.02 4.20
N THR A 68 -7.72 -30.71 4.36
CA THR A 68 -9.04 -30.07 4.25
C THR A 68 -9.35 -29.65 2.83
N LEU A 69 -8.41 -29.84 1.90
CA LEU A 69 -8.56 -29.49 0.49
C LEU A 69 -9.08 -30.70 -0.28
N ASP A 70 -10.05 -30.44 -1.16
CA ASP A 70 -10.52 -31.45 -2.12
C ASP A 70 -9.53 -31.54 -3.29
N LEU A 71 -8.49 -32.33 -3.09
CA LEU A 71 -7.48 -32.59 -4.13
C LEU A 71 -8.10 -33.52 -5.17
N GLN A 72 -8.17 -33.05 -6.42
CA GLN A 72 -8.58 -33.84 -7.59
C GLN A 72 -7.86 -35.21 -7.64
N LYS A 73 -8.49 -36.20 -8.29
CA LYS A 73 -7.91 -37.55 -8.50
C LYS A 73 -6.48 -37.42 -9.05
N GLY A 74 -5.49 -37.74 -8.21
CA GLY A 74 -4.07 -37.58 -8.52
C GLY A 74 -3.25 -36.74 -7.54
N ARG A 75 -3.84 -36.14 -6.48
CA ARG A 75 -3.11 -35.32 -5.48
C ARG A 75 -2.27 -34.24 -6.15
N VAL A 76 -2.93 -33.42 -6.97
CA VAL A 76 -2.29 -32.36 -7.75
C VAL A 76 -2.64 -30.98 -7.19
N LEU A 77 -1.66 -30.08 -7.16
CA LEU A 77 -1.89 -28.64 -7.04
C LEU A 77 -1.32 -27.91 -8.26
N TYR A 78 -1.93 -26.79 -8.61
CA TYR A 78 -1.47 -25.92 -9.69
C TYR A 78 -0.79 -24.69 -9.13
N VAL A 79 0.44 -24.42 -9.56
CA VAL A 79 1.18 -23.20 -9.23
C VAL A 79 1.07 -22.19 -10.37
N LYS A 80 0.59 -20.99 -10.04
CA LYS A 80 0.74 -19.80 -10.87
C LYS A 80 1.93 -18.99 -10.34
N ASP A 81 2.87 -18.71 -11.22
CA ASP A 81 3.97 -17.78 -10.96
C ASP A 81 3.45 -16.33 -11.07
N LEU A 82 3.53 -15.57 -9.98
CA LEU A 82 3.11 -14.17 -9.89
C LEU A 82 4.18 -13.17 -10.35
N GLY A 83 5.39 -13.64 -10.67
CA GLY A 83 6.57 -12.83 -10.95
C GLY A 83 7.24 -12.27 -9.69
N PRO A 84 8.29 -11.44 -9.84
CA PRO A 84 8.98 -10.83 -8.71
C PRO A 84 8.04 -9.98 -7.84
N GLN A 85 8.08 -10.23 -6.54
CA GLN A 85 7.26 -9.59 -5.52
C GLN A 85 8.11 -8.67 -4.63
N ILE A 86 7.48 -7.64 -4.07
CA ILE A 86 8.06 -6.72 -3.10
C ILE A 86 7.09 -6.54 -1.93
N GLY A 87 7.63 -6.37 -0.71
CA GLY A 87 6.83 -6.20 0.49
C GLY A 87 6.01 -4.90 0.50
N TRP A 88 4.77 -4.94 1.02
CA TRP A 88 3.89 -3.77 1.07
C TRP A 88 4.49 -2.60 1.86
N SER A 89 5.17 -2.86 2.98
CA SER A 89 5.84 -1.79 3.74
C SER A 89 6.86 -1.04 2.89
N THR A 90 7.70 -1.77 2.14
CA THR A 90 8.69 -1.15 1.25
C THR A 90 8.03 -0.36 0.12
N VAL A 91 6.93 -0.88 -0.43
CA VAL A 91 6.15 -0.18 -1.46
C VAL A 91 5.65 1.15 -0.94
N PHE A 92 4.92 1.14 0.18
CA PHE A 92 4.33 2.36 0.72
C PHE A 92 5.39 3.37 1.16
N LEU A 93 6.53 2.91 1.69
CA LEU A 93 7.65 3.81 1.98
C LEU A 93 8.17 4.50 0.71
N ALA A 94 8.44 3.75 -0.36
CA ALA A 94 8.88 4.34 -1.62
C ALA A 94 7.80 5.25 -2.24
N GLU A 95 6.54 4.85 -2.16
CA GLU A 95 5.39 5.58 -2.66
C GLU A 95 5.21 6.93 -1.95
N TYR A 96 5.47 7.01 -0.63
CA TYR A 96 5.24 8.23 0.18
C TYR A 96 6.49 9.08 0.40
N MET A 97 7.69 8.50 0.42
CA MET A 97 8.93 9.28 0.49
C MET A 97 9.15 10.11 -0.77
N GLY A 98 8.77 9.59 -1.94
CA GLY A 98 8.93 10.32 -3.19
C GLY A 98 8.19 11.64 -3.26
N PRO A 99 6.87 11.69 -3.01
CA PRO A 99 6.11 12.93 -2.97
C PRO A 99 6.66 13.96 -1.99
N LEU A 100 7.14 13.51 -0.83
CA LEU A 100 7.80 14.38 0.14
C LEU A 100 9.02 15.07 -0.49
N PHE A 101 9.94 14.29 -1.07
CA PHE A 101 11.15 14.85 -1.67
C PHE A 101 10.88 15.62 -2.96
N ALA A 102 9.98 15.13 -3.82
CA ALA A 102 9.62 15.77 -5.09
C ALA A 102 9.06 17.17 -4.86
N TYR A 103 8.15 17.32 -3.90
CA TYR A 103 7.62 18.62 -3.52
C TYR A 103 8.72 19.49 -2.89
N LEU A 104 9.50 18.96 -1.93
CA LEU A 104 10.52 19.75 -1.25
C LEU A 104 11.64 20.23 -2.19
N ILE A 105 12.02 19.43 -3.19
CA ILE A 105 12.96 19.85 -4.25
C ILE A 105 12.39 21.03 -5.04
N SER A 106 11.09 21.02 -5.35
CA SER A 106 10.46 22.17 -6.01
C SER A 106 10.36 23.39 -5.08
N TYR A 107 10.24 23.18 -3.76
CA TYR A 107 10.15 24.24 -2.76
C TYR A 107 11.48 24.94 -2.50
N THR A 108 12.63 24.25 -2.64
CA THR A 108 13.96 24.91 -2.55
C THR A 108 14.21 25.90 -3.68
N ARG A 109 13.30 26.00 -4.66
CA ARG A 109 13.40 26.84 -5.86
C ARG A 109 14.78 26.74 -6.52
N PRO A 110 15.18 25.57 -7.04
CA PRO A 110 16.45 25.48 -7.73
C PRO A 110 16.40 26.28 -9.05
N VAL A 111 17.51 26.95 -9.38
CA VAL A 111 17.61 27.82 -10.57
C VAL A 111 17.32 27.07 -11.87
N TRP A 112 17.66 25.79 -11.97
CA TRP A 112 17.37 25.00 -13.17
C TRP A 112 15.86 24.75 -13.40
N LEU A 113 15.03 24.88 -12.35
CA LEU A 113 13.58 24.67 -12.44
C LEU A 113 12.80 25.98 -12.64
N TYR A 114 13.23 27.07 -12.01
CA TYR A 114 12.51 28.35 -12.01
C TYR A 114 13.28 29.54 -12.63
N GLY A 115 14.48 29.29 -13.16
CA GLY A 115 15.31 30.31 -13.78
C GLY A 115 15.77 31.40 -12.82
N GLN A 116 15.96 32.61 -13.34
CA GLN A 116 16.53 33.74 -12.60
C GLN A 116 15.63 34.24 -11.46
N SER A 117 14.34 33.98 -11.53
CA SER A 117 13.37 34.39 -10.51
C SER A 117 13.32 33.44 -9.31
N ALA A 118 14.16 32.41 -9.26
CA ALA A 118 14.15 31.43 -8.18
C ALA A 118 14.44 32.03 -6.79
N SER A 119 15.18 33.14 -6.74
CA SER A 119 15.48 33.91 -5.52
C SER A 119 14.38 34.90 -5.11
N ALA A 120 13.29 35.00 -5.88
CA ALA A 120 12.17 35.87 -5.53
C ALA A 120 11.58 35.46 -4.16
N PRO A 121 11.10 36.42 -3.36
CA PRO A 121 10.45 36.13 -2.09
C PRO A 121 9.33 35.09 -2.22
N MET A 122 9.20 34.21 -1.24
CA MET A 122 8.10 33.26 -1.13
C MET A 122 6.98 33.86 -0.28
N SER A 123 5.74 33.66 -0.72
CA SER A 123 4.56 34.00 0.10
C SER A 123 4.50 33.10 1.33
N TYR A 124 3.94 33.62 2.43
CA TYR A 124 3.63 32.83 3.62
C TYR A 124 2.73 31.62 3.31
N ALA A 125 1.86 31.72 2.29
CA ALA A 125 0.98 30.64 1.85
C ALA A 125 1.78 29.46 1.27
N VAL A 126 2.85 29.74 0.52
CA VAL A 126 3.76 28.73 -0.03
C VAL A 126 4.49 27.98 1.10
N HIS A 127 4.94 28.71 2.12
CA HIS A 127 5.54 28.10 3.31
C HIS A 127 4.55 27.22 4.07
N ALA A 128 3.31 27.69 4.27
CA ALA A 128 2.25 26.91 4.90
C ALA A 128 1.94 25.63 4.10
N ALA A 129 1.82 25.72 2.78
CA ALA A 129 1.60 24.56 1.92
C ALA A 129 2.75 23.54 2.01
N ALA A 130 4.01 24.00 1.99
CA ALA A 130 5.16 23.10 2.16
C ALA A 130 5.16 22.38 3.51
N ILE A 131 4.75 23.07 4.58
CA ILE A 131 4.59 22.47 5.91
C ILE A 131 3.46 21.44 5.90
N CYS A 132 2.27 21.76 5.37
CA CYS A 132 1.14 20.84 5.25
C CYS A 132 1.51 19.58 4.48
N TRP A 133 2.13 19.74 3.31
CA TRP A 133 2.60 18.65 2.46
C TRP A 133 3.58 17.75 3.21
N SER A 134 4.54 18.36 3.90
CA SER A 134 5.56 17.63 4.67
C SER A 134 4.94 16.87 5.84
N ILE A 135 4.05 17.49 6.60
CA ILE A 135 3.33 16.86 7.72
C ILE A 135 2.54 15.65 7.21
N HIS A 136 1.80 15.82 6.12
CA HIS A 136 1.00 14.75 5.54
C HIS A 136 1.87 13.55 5.14
N TYR A 137 2.87 13.74 4.28
CA TYR A 137 3.67 12.61 3.81
C TYR A 137 4.58 12.03 4.89
N LEU A 138 5.08 12.83 5.83
CA LEU A 138 5.81 12.32 6.99
C LEU A 138 4.89 11.46 7.88
N LYS A 139 3.65 11.90 8.14
CA LYS A 139 2.63 11.09 8.82
C LYS A 139 2.42 9.77 8.08
N ARG A 140 2.21 9.78 6.76
CA ARG A 140 2.01 8.55 5.96
C ARG A 140 3.21 7.60 6.04
N VAL A 141 4.43 8.11 6.04
CA VAL A 141 5.67 7.33 6.25
C VAL A 141 5.70 6.71 7.65
N LEU A 142 5.45 7.51 8.69
CA LEU A 142 5.42 7.03 10.08
C LEU A 142 4.30 6.01 10.32
N GLU A 143 3.11 6.23 9.76
CA GLU A 143 2.00 5.27 9.81
C GLU A 143 2.39 3.94 9.15
N THR A 144 3.09 3.99 8.01
CA THR A 144 3.58 2.78 7.34
C THR A 144 4.57 1.99 8.19
N LEU A 145 5.43 2.68 8.94
CA LEU A 145 6.43 2.04 9.81
C LEU A 145 5.83 1.52 11.12
N PHE A 146 4.92 2.27 11.74
CA PHE A 146 4.55 2.07 13.15
C PHE A 146 3.06 1.77 13.39
N VAL A 147 2.18 2.03 12.41
CA VAL A 147 0.72 1.89 12.58
C VAL A 147 0.15 0.77 11.72
N HIS A 148 0.48 0.71 10.44
CA HIS A 148 -0.13 -0.22 9.50
C HIS A 148 0.27 -1.69 9.74
N ARG A 149 -0.74 -2.58 9.73
CA ARG A 149 -0.58 -4.04 9.78
C ARG A 149 -1.11 -4.66 8.50
N PHE A 150 -0.21 -4.98 7.56
CA PHE A 150 -0.55 -5.52 6.24
C PHE A 150 -0.98 -6.99 6.33
N SER A 151 -2.09 -7.34 5.69
CA SER A 151 -2.63 -8.71 5.69
C SER A 151 -2.08 -9.59 4.56
N HIS A 152 -1.68 -8.98 3.45
CA HIS A 152 -0.87 -9.62 2.42
C HIS A 152 0.57 -9.14 2.57
N SER A 153 1.54 -10.02 2.34
CA SER A 153 2.94 -9.68 2.53
C SER A 153 3.50 -8.86 1.37
N THR A 154 3.04 -9.09 0.13
CA THR A 154 3.70 -8.53 -1.06
C THR A 154 2.76 -8.09 -2.20
N MET A 155 3.34 -7.38 -3.17
CA MET A 155 2.76 -7.07 -4.48
C MET A 155 3.76 -7.26 -5.63
N PRO A 156 3.32 -7.36 -6.89
CA PRO A 156 4.22 -7.42 -8.05
C PRO A 156 5.06 -6.14 -8.20
N ILE A 157 6.37 -6.28 -8.40
CA ILE A 157 7.31 -5.15 -8.42
C ILE A 157 7.02 -4.13 -9.52
N LEU A 158 6.48 -4.56 -10.67
CA LEU A 158 6.17 -3.63 -11.77
C LEU A 158 5.10 -2.59 -11.38
N ASN A 159 4.22 -2.92 -10.43
CA ASN A 159 3.24 -1.97 -9.94
C ASN A 159 3.87 -0.90 -9.04
N LEU A 160 5.04 -1.16 -8.45
CA LEU A 160 5.76 -0.15 -7.67
C LEU A 160 6.11 1.06 -8.56
N PHE A 161 6.67 0.80 -9.74
CA PHE A 161 7.04 1.88 -10.66
C PHE A 161 5.82 2.68 -11.11
N LYS A 162 4.70 2.01 -11.40
CA LYS A 162 3.45 2.70 -11.76
C LYS A 162 2.96 3.62 -10.64
N ASN A 163 2.91 3.10 -9.42
CA ASN A 163 2.48 3.87 -8.26
C ASN A 163 3.43 5.05 -8.01
N CYS A 164 4.73 4.79 -7.91
CA CYS A 164 5.72 5.84 -7.66
C CYS A 164 5.71 6.90 -8.77
N SER A 165 5.67 6.52 -10.05
CA SER A 165 5.59 7.51 -11.14
C SER A 165 4.36 8.39 -11.04
N TYR A 166 3.20 7.83 -10.66
CA TYR A 166 1.99 8.61 -10.42
C TYR A 166 2.18 9.59 -9.25
N TYR A 167 2.50 9.07 -8.06
CA TYR A 167 2.60 9.89 -6.85
C TYR A 167 3.70 10.95 -6.94
N TRP A 168 4.89 10.56 -7.38
CA TRP A 168 6.05 11.45 -7.44
C TRP A 168 5.86 12.51 -8.52
N GLY A 169 5.31 12.12 -9.68
CA GLY A 169 5.01 13.03 -10.77
C GLY A 169 3.97 14.09 -10.39
N PHE A 170 2.84 13.68 -9.79
CA PHE A 170 1.82 14.61 -9.33
C PHE A 170 2.32 15.51 -8.19
N ALA A 171 3.14 14.99 -7.27
CA ALA A 171 3.76 15.77 -6.22
C ALA A 171 4.68 16.87 -6.78
N PHE A 172 5.51 16.51 -7.76
CA PHE A 172 6.36 17.47 -8.44
C PHE A 172 5.55 18.50 -9.24
N TYR A 173 4.49 18.06 -9.92
CA TYR A 173 3.57 18.94 -10.66
C TYR A 173 2.91 19.97 -9.74
N ILE A 174 2.29 19.52 -8.65
CA ILE A 174 1.66 20.42 -7.65
C ILE A 174 2.71 21.34 -7.03
N GLY A 175 3.84 20.78 -6.60
CA GLY A 175 4.94 21.53 -6.02
C GLY A 175 5.49 22.61 -6.96
N TYR A 176 5.61 22.32 -8.25
CA TYR A 176 6.07 23.29 -9.25
C TYR A 176 5.18 24.55 -9.27
N TYR A 177 3.86 24.40 -9.31
CA TYR A 177 2.94 25.55 -9.38
C TYR A 177 2.81 26.28 -8.05
N VAL A 178 2.66 25.54 -6.94
CA VAL A 178 2.52 26.16 -5.61
C VAL A 178 3.79 26.92 -5.24
N ASN A 179 4.96 26.35 -5.55
CA ASN A 179 6.24 26.96 -5.20
C ASN A 179 6.77 27.92 -6.28
N HIS A 180 6.05 28.16 -7.38
CA HIS A 180 6.54 29.00 -8.49
C HIS A 180 6.79 30.47 -8.06
N PRO A 181 7.84 31.16 -8.56
CA PRO A 181 8.06 32.59 -8.30
C PRO A 181 6.91 33.52 -8.69
N LEU A 182 6.01 33.05 -9.56
CA LEU A 182 4.82 33.77 -10.03
C LEU A 182 3.54 33.35 -9.28
N TYR A 183 3.68 32.59 -8.19
CA TYR A 183 2.55 32.21 -7.36
C TYR A 183 1.80 33.46 -6.86
N THR A 184 0.48 33.45 -7.03
CA THR A 184 -0.40 34.50 -6.52
C THR A 184 -1.18 33.97 -5.33
N GLU A 185 -1.28 34.79 -4.29
CA GLU A 185 -2.01 34.40 -3.08
C GLU A 185 -3.51 34.23 -3.38
N PRO A 186 -4.22 33.39 -2.60
CA PRO A 186 -5.65 33.21 -2.76
C PRO A 186 -6.43 34.52 -2.63
N TYR A 187 -7.54 34.64 -3.36
CA TYR A 187 -8.36 35.86 -3.44
C TYR A 187 -8.80 36.39 -2.06
N PHE A 188 -9.14 35.48 -1.13
CA PHE A 188 -9.57 35.84 0.23
C PHE A 188 -8.40 35.96 1.23
N GLY A 189 -7.15 35.89 0.75
CA GLY A 189 -5.93 36.14 1.49
C GLY A 189 -5.77 35.29 2.76
N LYS A 190 -5.27 35.92 3.83
CA LYS A 190 -4.88 35.26 5.08
C LYS A 190 -6.01 34.46 5.73
N LEU A 191 -7.25 34.95 5.68
CA LEU A 191 -8.38 34.27 6.29
C LEU A 191 -8.62 32.90 5.64
N GLN A 192 -8.58 32.83 4.31
CA GLN A 192 -8.70 31.56 3.58
C GLN A 192 -7.52 30.65 3.90
N VAL A 193 -6.29 31.15 3.84
CA VAL A 193 -5.09 30.32 4.12
C VAL A 193 -5.12 29.73 5.54
N TYR A 194 -5.42 30.53 6.56
CA TYR A 194 -5.40 30.04 7.95
C TYR A 194 -6.62 29.16 8.29
N SER A 195 -7.80 29.45 7.75
CA SER A 195 -8.97 28.57 7.94
C SER A 195 -8.76 27.22 7.26
N SER A 196 -8.22 27.20 6.04
CA SER A 196 -7.78 26.00 5.34
C SER A 196 -6.72 25.22 6.12
N LEU A 197 -5.71 25.90 6.67
CA LEU A 197 -4.69 25.26 7.50
C LEU A 197 -5.27 24.57 8.74
N ILE A 198 -6.18 25.24 9.46
CA ILE A 198 -6.85 24.65 10.63
C ILE A 198 -7.68 23.43 10.21
N ALA A 199 -8.46 23.57 9.13
CA ALA A 199 -9.27 22.47 8.60
C ALA A 199 -8.40 21.27 8.20
N PHE A 200 -7.31 21.50 7.47
CA PHE A 200 -6.32 20.51 7.09
C PHE A 200 -5.80 19.73 8.31
N LEU A 201 -5.36 20.43 9.36
CA LEU A 201 -4.85 19.79 10.57
C LEU A 201 -5.90 18.94 11.28
N VAL A 202 -7.15 19.41 11.36
CA VAL A 202 -8.27 18.66 11.94
C VAL A 202 -8.53 17.38 11.14
N PHE A 203 -8.51 17.45 9.81
CA PHE A 203 -8.73 16.29 8.95
C PHE A 203 -7.55 15.31 8.97
N GLU A 204 -6.31 15.79 9.05
CA GLU A 204 -5.12 14.95 9.23
C GLU A 204 -5.16 14.18 10.57
N LEU A 205 -5.56 14.85 11.66
CA LEU A 205 -5.78 14.21 12.97
C LEU A 205 -6.93 13.19 12.92
N GLY A 206 -8.00 13.51 12.19
CA GLY A 206 -9.10 12.58 11.95
C GLY A 206 -8.63 11.33 11.21
N ASN A 207 -7.90 11.50 10.11
CA ASN A 207 -7.33 10.41 9.32
C ASN A 207 -6.42 9.51 10.19
N LEU A 208 -5.48 10.09 10.93
CA LEU A 208 -4.61 9.34 11.85
C LEU A 208 -5.42 8.58 12.91
N SER A 209 -6.43 9.22 13.49
CA SER A 209 -7.30 8.62 14.50
C SER A 209 -8.00 7.37 13.97
N ILE A 210 -8.45 7.41 12.72
CA ILE A 210 -9.04 6.24 12.07
C ILE A 210 -8.00 5.16 11.80
N HIS A 211 -6.80 5.50 11.33
CA HIS A 211 -5.73 4.51 11.13
C HIS A 211 -5.34 3.79 12.44
N LEU A 212 -5.26 4.52 13.55
CA LEU A 212 -5.02 3.93 14.88
C LEU A 212 -6.18 3.01 15.30
N ALA A 213 -7.43 3.44 15.13
CA ALA A 213 -8.59 2.59 15.41
C ALA A 213 -8.59 1.31 14.57
N LEU A 214 -8.28 1.41 13.26
CA LEU A 214 -8.19 0.27 12.36
C LEU A 214 -7.05 -0.68 12.70
N ARG A 215 -5.91 -0.15 13.18
CA ARG A 215 -4.81 -0.97 13.70
C ARG A 215 -5.27 -1.80 14.90
N ASP A 216 -5.99 -1.18 15.83
CA ASP A 216 -6.39 -1.81 17.10
C ASP A 216 -7.48 -2.87 16.92
N LEU A 217 -8.26 -2.80 15.82
CA LEU A 217 -9.19 -3.87 15.43
C LEU A 217 -8.51 -5.20 15.09
N ARG A 218 -7.21 -5.18 14.80
CA ARG A 218 -6.42 -6.38 14.49
C ARG A 218 -5.43 -6.63 15.62
N PRO A 219 -5.64 -7.59 16.53
CA PRO A 219 -4.59 -8.02 17.45
C PRO A 219 -3.29 -8.35 16.70
N ALA A 220 -2.13 -8.02 17.28
CA ALA A 220 -0.84 -8.28 16.62
C ALA A 220 -0.71 -9.78 16.29
N GLY A 221 -0.39 -10.11 15.03
CA GLY A 221 -0.28 -11.50 14.56
C GLY A 221 -1.59 -12.16 14.12
N SER A 222 -2.74 -11.48 14.20
CA SER A 222 -4.04 -11.99 13.73
C SER A 222 -4.40 -11.50 12.33
N THR A 223 -5.11 -12.34 11.55
CA THR A 223 -5.74 -12.00 10.27
C THR A 223 -7.27 -11.83 10.38
N GLU A 224 -7.82 -11.89 11.60
CA GLU A 224 -9.25 -11.74 11.88
C GLU A 224 -9.75 -10.35 11.42
N ARG A 225 -10.93 -10.32 10.79
CA ARG A 225 -11.59 -9.09 10.33
C ARG A 225 -12.77 -8.77 11.24
N ARG A 226 -12.71 -7.63 11.91
CA ARG A 226 -13.81 -7.10 12.73
C ARG A 226 -14.45 -5.91 12.03
N ILE A 227 -15.74 -5.70 12.30
CA ILE A 227 -16.46 -4.52 11.80
C ILE A 227 -15.97 -3.31 12.60
N PRO A 228 -15.46 -2.25 11.94
CA PRO A 228 -15.01 -1.05 12.62
C PRO A 228 -16.20 -0.30 13.22
N MET A 229 -16.07 0.12 14.48
CA MET A 229 -17.08 0.87 15.22
C MET A 229 -16.46 2.11 15.87
N PRO A 230 -17.25 3.16 16.15
CA PRO A 230 -16.78 4.31 16.92
C PRO A 230 -16.20 3.89 18.28
N THR A 231 -15.13 4.58 18.69
CA THR A 231 -14.46 4.47 19.98
C THR A 231 -14.70 5.73 20.81
N ALA A 232 -14.01 5.87 21.95
CA ALA A 232 -14.05 7.11 22.74
C ALA A 232 -13.41 8.31 22.03
N ASN A 233 -12.57 8.09 21.00
CA ASN A 233 -12.01 9.18 20.20
C ASN A 233 -13.11 9.77 19.28
N PRO A 234 -13.44 11.07 19.39
CA PRO A 234 -14.55 11.67 18.65
C PRO A 234 -14.40 11.60 17.13
N PHE A 235 -13.17 11.56 16.60
CA PHE A 235 -12.94 11.42 15.15
C PHE A 235 -13.46 10.09 14.60
N THR A 236 -13.61 9.07 15.45
CA THR A 236 -14.11 7.75 15.04
C THR A 236 -15.64 7.68 14.94
N ILE A 237 -16.37 8.70 15.38
CA ILE A 237 -17.84 8.78 15.23
C ILE A 237 -18.24 8.66 13.75
N LEU A 238 -17.36 9.09 12.84
CA LEU A 238 -17.59 9.02 11.39
C LEU A 238 -17.84 7.60 10.87
N PHE A 239 -17.42 6.54 11.60
CA PHE A 239 -17.79 5.15 11.29
C PHE A 239 -19.30 4.89 11.30
N ARG A 240 -20.12 5.74 11.94
CA ARG A 240 -21.59 5.63 11.89
C ARG A 240 -22.18 5.99 10.53
N TYR A 241 -21.44 6.73 9.71
CA TYR A 241 -21.97 7.33 8.48
C TYR A 241 -21.30 6.78 7.22
N VAL A 242 -20.01 6.43 7.30
CA VAL A 242 -19.24 5.94 6.14
C VAL A 242 -18.38 4.74 6.49
N SER A 243 -18.16 3.86 5.52
CA SER A 243 -17.39 2.62 5.72
C SER A 243 -15.89 2.84 5.83
N CYS A 244 -15.35 3.87 5.17
CA CYS A 244 -13.91 4.17 5.14
C CYS A 244 -13.63 5.62 5.58
N PRO A 245 -13.84 5.97 6.87
CA PRO A 245 -13.65 7.34 7.35
C PRO A 245 -12.24 7.90 7.13
N ASN A 246 -11.21 7.05 7.09
CA ASN A 246 -9.85 7.48 6.78
C ASN A 246 -9.76 8.10 5.39
N TYR A 247 -10.42 7.53 4.38
CA TYR A 247 -10.48 8.10 3.03
C TYR A 247 -11.32 9.37 2.98
N ALA A 248 -12.39 9.45 3.77
CA ALA A 248 -13.17 10.69 3.87
C ALA A 248 -12.32 11.83 4.44
N TYR A 249 -11.64 11.60 5.57
CA TYR A 249 -10.72 12.58 6.15
C TYR A 249 -9.58 12.94 5.20
N GLU A 250 -8.97 11.97 4.53
CA GLU A 250 -7.92 12.20 3.53
C GLU A 250 -8.41 13.14 2.42
N TRP A 251 -9.61 12.90 1.88
CA TRP A 251 -10.19 13.75 0.85
C TRP A 251 -10.39 15.18 1.36
N TYR A 252 -10.92 15.36 2.56
CA TYR A 252 -11.12 16.68 3.16
C TYR A 252 -9.79 17.38 3.49
N SER A 253 -8.73 16.65 3.86
CA SER A 253 -7.38 17.22 3.96
C SER A 253 -6.96 17.82 2.62
N TRP A 254 -7.08 17.08 1.52
CA TRP A 254 -6.69 17.57 0.19
C TRP A 254 -7.60 18.66 -0.37
N ALA A 255 -8.87 18.71 0.05
CA ALA A 255 -9.77 19.81 -0.31
C ALA A 255 -9.46 21.10 0.48
N ALA A 256 -8.91 20.97 1.70
CA ALA A 256 -8.49 22.10 2.51
C ALA A 256 -7.13 22.65 2.08
N PHE A 257 -6.22 21.78 1.63
CA PHE A 257 -4.91 22.11 1.06
C PHE A 257 -5.03 22.93 -0.23
#